data_AF-A0A397VNR1-F1
#
_entry.id   AF-A0A397VNR1-F1
#
_cell.length_a   1.000
_cell.length_b   1.000
_cell.length_c   1.000
_cell.angle_alpha   90.00
_cell.angle_beta   90.00
_cell.angle_gamma   90.00
#
_symmetry.space_group_name_H-M   'P 1'
#
loop_
_entity.id
_entity.type
_entity.pdbx_description
1 polymer ?
#
loop_
_entity_poly.entity_id
_entity_poly.type
_entity_poly.pdbx_seq_one_letter_code
_entity_poly.pdbx_strand_id
1 'polypeptide(L)'
;MTDTLSSLKEEVNRLGFVKNEKISLFGYFAGNEKNQIDALSLLDDFCDIDEKRKYLRSLISPPKQPVAATLQSTSVEALTSGFGQMSVSGGPVGANTSILSEIVQVIKENSAIIKECSEIMNRSLGVLIRIEKRENRDPKLPSKAVEMQSLPPSITNPIFCTLKAP
;
A
#
# COMPACT_ATOMS: atom_id res chain seq x y z
N MET A 1 14.57 19.15 -13.90
CA MET A 1 13.85 19.12 -12.61
C MET A 1 14.01 17.78 -11.89
N THR A 2 15.14 17.07 -12.07
CA THR A 2 15.39 15.74 -11.46
C THR A 2 16.25 15.81 -10.20
N ASP A 3 16.78 16.98 -9.86
CA ASP A 3 17.83 17.14 -8.86
C ASP A 3 17.28 17.12 -7.43
N THR A 4 16.03 17.55 -7.25
CA THR A 4 15.34 17.64 -5.96
C THR A 4 15.13 16.28 -5.31
N LEU A 5 14.59 15.30 -6.05
CA LEU A 5 14.38 13.95 -5.54
C LEU A 5 15.71 13.22 -5.26
N SER A 6 16.74 13.47 -6.07
CA SER A 6 18.07 12.89 -5.85
C SER A 6 18.71 13.43 -4.57
N SER A 7 18.67 14.75 -4.39
CA SER A 7 19.20 15.43 -3.21
C SER A 7 18.50 14.94 -1.93
N LEU A 8 17.18 14.78 -1.98
CA LEU A 8 16.40 14.28 -0.85
C LEU A 8 16.73 12.80 -0.52
N LYS A 9 16.98 11.97 -1.54
CA LYS A 9 17.43 10.59 -1.34
C LYS A 9 18.81 10.52 -0.69
N GLU A 10 19.75 11.37 -1.12
CA GLU A 10 21.07 11.49 -0.51
C GLU A 10 20.97 11.95 0.95
N GLU A 11 20.13 12.95 1.23
CA GLU A 11 19.87 13.48 2.57
C GLU A 11 19.33 12.38 3.49
N VAL A 12 18.29 11.66 3.08
CA VAL A 12 17.71 10.52 3.83
C VAL A 12 18.76 9.41 4.04
N ASN A 13 19.66 9.20 3.09
CA ASN A 13 20.75 8.23 3.26
C ASN A 13 21.79 8.70 4.27
N ARG A 14 22.19 9.98 4.23
CA ARG A 14 23.14 10.59 5.18
C ARG A 14 22.59 10.59 6.60
N LEU A 15 21.29 10.84 6.76
CA LEU A 15 20.62 10.84 8.05
C LEU A 15 20.46 9.44 8.67
N GLY A 16 20.83 8.35 7.99
CA GLY A 16 20.94 7.03 8.62
C GLY A 16 19.63 6.37 9.04
N PHE A 17 18.54 6.63 8.32
CA PHE A 17 17.23 5.99 8.55
C PHE A 17 17.28 4.46 8.35
N VAL A 18 16.40 3.71 9.04
CA VAL A 18 16.28 2.26 8.79
C VAL A 18 15.55 1.97 7.48
N LYS A 19 15.72 0.76 6.92
CA LYS A 19 15.19 0.41 5.59
C LYS A 19 13.70 0.71 5.43
N ASN A 20 12.87 0.39 6.42
CA ASN A 20 11.43 0.62 6.35
C ASN A 20 11.09 2.11 6.32
N GLU A 21 11.75 2.93 7.16
CA GLU A 21 11.57 4.38 7.17
C GLU A 21 11.96 4.99 5.82
N LYS A 22 13.07 4.52 5.22
CA LYS A 22 13.51 4.96 3.89
C LYS A 22 12.47 4.68 2.81
N ILE A 23 11.91 3.47 2.80
CA ILE A 23 10.86 3.09 1.84
C ILE A 23 9.63 3.99 2.00
N SER A 24 9.19 4.24 3.23
CA SER A 24 8.06 5.13 3.51
C SER A 24 8.33 6.57 3.07
N LEU A 25 9.53 7.10 3.34
CA LEU A 25 9.92 8.45 2.93
C LEU A 25 9.95 8.56 1.40
N PHE A 26 10.58 7.61 0.71
CA PHE A 26 10.61 7.63 -0.76
C PHE A 26 9.22 7.48 -1.37
N GLY A 27 8.34 6.69 -0.76
CA GLY A 27 6.93 6.61 -1.16
C GLY A 27 6.19 7.93 -0.96
N TYR A 28 6.42 8.64 0.15
CA TYR A 28 5.81 9.94 0.43
C TYR A 28 6.22 11.02 -0.59
N PHE A 29 7.47 10.98 -1.04
CA PHE A 29 7.99 11.95 -2.01
C PHE A 29 7.75 11.56 -3.47
N ALA A 30 7.45 10.29 -3.76
CA ALA A 30 7.24 9.82 -5.13
C ALA A 30 5.99 10.48 -5.74
N GLY A 31 6.18 11.17 -6.88
CA GLY A 31 5.09 11.77 -7.65
C GLY A 31 4.56 13.11 -7.11
N ASN A 32 5.14 13.68 -6.06
CA ASN A 32 4.77 14.99 -5.54
C ASN A 32 5.98 15.92 -5.42
N GLU A 33 6.23 16.70 -6.48
CA GLU A 33 7.36 17.65 -6.56
C GLU A 33 7.27 18.76 -5.51
N LYS A 34 6.06 19.22 -5.17
CA LYS A 34 5.87 20.25 -4.14
C LYS A 34 6.35 19.75 -2.78
N ASN A 35 5.99 18.52 -2.40
CA ASN A 35 6.47 17.92 -1.15
C ASN A 35 8.00 17.76 -1.13
N GLN A 36 8.63 17.50 -2.28
CA GLN A 36 10.09 17.39 -2.36
C GLN A 36 10.77 18.74 -2.14
N ILE A 37 10.28 19.80 -2.80
CA ILE A 37 10.83 21.16 -2.70
C ILE A 37 10.62 21.71 -1.28
N ASP A 38 9.38 21.60 -0.76
CA ASP A 38 9.03 22.11 0.57
C ASP A 38 9.86 21.40 1.65
N ALA A 39 10.06 20.07 1.53
CA ALA A 39 10.88 19.32 2.47
C ALA A 39 12.37 19.69 2.40
N LEU A 40 12.94 19.86 1.20
CA LEU A 40 14.35 20.27 1.07
C LEU A 40 14.59 21.67 1.63
N SER A 41 13.69 22.62 1.35
CA SER A 41 13.78 23.97 1.90
C SER A 41 13.78 23.95 3.42
N LEU A 42 12.88 23.18 4.04
CA LEU A 42 12.84 23.05 5.51
C LEU A 42 14.06 22.33 6.06
N LEU A 43 14.60 21.35 5.34
CA LEU A 43 15.78 20.61 5.77
C LEU A 43 17.05 21.47 5.79
N ASP A 44 17.16 22.46 4.92
CA ASP A 44 18.25 23.43 4.93
C ASP A 44 18.18 24.38 6.13
N ASP A 45 16.97 24.71 6.60
CA ASP A 45 16.78 25.57 7.79
C ASP A 45 17.20 24.87 9.10
N PHE A 46 17.17 23.53 9.14
CA PHE A 46 17.61 22.78 10.31
C PHE A 46 19.14 22.65 10.35
N CYS A 47 19.76 23.04 11.47
CA CYS A 47 21.19 22.81 11.70
C CYS A 47 21.48 21.46 12.36
N ASP A 48 20.51 20.90 13.09
CA ASP A 48 20.67 19.64 13.83
C ASP A 48 20.16 18.42 13.03
N ILE A 49 20.98 17.39 12.96
CA ILE A 49 20.66 16.09 12.36
C ILE A 49 19.41 15.46 13.01
N ASP A 50 19.26 15.58 14.32
CA ASP A 50 18.14 14.98 15.05
C ASP A 50 16.82 15.72 14.80
N GLU A 51 16.87 17.03 14.57
CA GLU A 51 15.70 17.81 14.13
C GLU A 51 15.27 17.43 12.72
N LYS A 52 16.22 17.33 11.78
CA LYS A 52 15.95 16.83 10.42
C LYS A 52 15.30 15.45 10.45
N ARG A 53 15.82 14.55 11.29
CA ARG A 53 15.25 13.21 11.48
C ARG A 53 13.84 13.25 12.03
N LYS A 54 13.61 14.06 13.06
CA LYS A 54 12.29 14.21 13.70
C LYS A 54 11.26 14.75 12.72
N TYR A 55 11.62 15.76 11.93
CA TYR A 55 10.75 16.30 10.88
C TYR A 55 10.38 15.23 9.85
N LEU A 56 11.37 14.56 9.26
CA LEU A 56 11.11 13.53 8.25
C LEU A 56 10.29 12.36 8.82
N ARG A 57 10.54 11.94 10.06
CA ARG A 57 9.68 10.95 10.75
C ARG A 57 8.25 11.43 10.89
N SER A 58 8.02 12.71 11.12
CA SER A 58 6.66 13.27 11.25
C SER A 58 5.87 13.19 9.93
N LEU A 59 6.54 13.23 8.78
CA LEU A 59 5.90 13.10 7.46
C LEU A 59 5.37 11.69 7.19
N ILE A 60 6.06 10.67 7.72
CA ILE A 60 5.71 9.25 7.54
C ILE A 60 5.07 8.63 8.78
N SER A 61 5.04 9.35 9.89
CA SER A 61 4.32 8.93 11.08
C SER A 61 2.82 9.06 10.82
N PRO A 62 2.00 8.07 11.21
CA PRO A 62 0.57 8.30 11.30
C PRO A 62 0.31 9.54 12.16
N PRO A 63 -0.72 10.34 11.85
CA PRO A 63 -1.04 11.54 12.60
C PRO A 63 -1.11 11.16 14.07
N LYS A 64 -0.28 11.82 14.87
CA LYS A 64 -0.21 11.64 16.32
C LYS A 64 -1.58 12.07 16.85
N GLN A 65 -2.50 11.13 16.99
CA GLN A 65 -3.70 11.37 17.76
C GLN A 65 -3.24 11.86 19.14
N PRO A 66 -3.75 13.00 19.63
CA PRO A 66 -3.36 13.53 20.92
C PRO A 66 -3.59 12.45 21.98
N VAL A 67 -2.61 12.30 22.85
CA VAL A 67 -2.57 11.31 23.91
C VAL A 67 -3.62 11.71 24.97
N ALA A 68 -4.87 11.33 24.74
CA ALA A 68 -5.91 11.26 25.75
C ALA A 68 -6.88 10.15 25.34
N ALA A 69 -7.08 9.20 26.26
CA ALA A 69 -7.83 7.95 26.12
C ALA A 69 -7.08 6.89 25.29
N THR A 70 -6.49 5.87 25.91
CA THR A 70 -7.25 4.71 26.41
C THR A 70 -8.52 4.51 25.58
N LEU A 71 -8.37 4.09 24.33
CA LEU A 71 -9.41 3.31 23.66
C LEU A 71 -9.42 1.91 24.27
N GLN A 72 -9.79 1.83 25.56
CA GLN A 72 -10.80 0.83 25.90
C GLN A 72 -11.96 1.12 24.95
N SER A 73 -12.47 0.10 24.28
CA SER A 73 -13.71 0.16 23.52
C SER A 73 -14.76 0.92 24.34
N THR A 74 -14.89 2.23 24.12
CA THR A 74 -16.09 2.95 24.48
C THR A 74 -17.09 2.47 23.46
N SER A 75 -17.76 1.38 23.84
CA SER A 75 -19.04 0.96 23.30
C SER A 75 -19.87 2.22 23.02
N VAL A 76 -20.58 2.24 21.90
CA VAL A 76 -21.50 3.31 21.51
C VAL A 76 -22.47 3.67 22.67
N GLU A 77 -22.68 2.73 23.61
CA GLU A 77 -23.40 2.87 24.87
C GLU A 77 -22.89 3.99 25.80
N ALA A 78 -21.59 4.31 25.77
CA ALA A 78 -21.01 5.38 26.59
C ALA A 78 -21.43 6.79 26.11
N LEU A 79 -21.73 6.96 24.82
CA LEU A 79 -22.21 8.22 24.26
C LEU A 79 -23.69 8.46 24.59
N THR A 80 -24.49 7.40 24.71
CA THR A 80 -25.89 7.49 25.14
C THR A 80 -26.02 7.72 26.65
N SER A 81 -25.09 7.20 27.45
CA SER A 81 -25.09 7.35 28.92
C SER A 81 -24.79 8.78 29.41
N GLY A 82 -24.06 9.58 28.63
CA GLY A 82 -23.66 10.94 29.04
C GLY A 82 -24.73 12.02 28.81
N PHE A 83 -25.71 11.76 27.95
CA PHE A 83 -26.74 12.75 27.60
C PHE A 83 -27.95 12.76 28.57
N GLY A 84 -28.05 11.79 29.47
CA GLY A 84 -29.17 11.66 30.40
C GLY A 84 -29.20 12.65 31.58
N GLN A 85 -28.16 13.48 31.78
CA GLN A 85 -28.06 14.34 32.98
C GLN A 85 -27.53 15.77 32.71
N MET A 86 -27.96 16.41 31.63
CA MET A 86 -27.82 17.87 31.52
C MET A 86 -29.20 18.53 31.48
N SER A 87 -29.85 18.60 32.65
CA SER A 87 -30.88 19.60 32.88
C SER A 87 -30.22 20.97 32.98
N VAL A 88 -30.04 21.64 31.85
CA VAL A 88 -29.69 23.07 31.82
C VAL A 88 -30.94 23.84 31.40
N SER A 89 -31.44 24.62 32.35
CA SER A 89 -32.61 25.48 32.25
C SER A 89 -32.51 26.47 31.08
N GLY A 90 -33.60 26.60 30.33
CA GLY A 90 -34.02 27.86 29.71
C GLY A 90 -33.46 28.17 28.31
N GLY A 91 -34.01 27.52 27.28
CA GLY A 91 -33.86 27.91 25.87
C GLY A 91 -34.67 26.96 24.96
N PRO A 92 -35.02 27.31 23.71
CA PRO A 92 -35.84 26.44 22.87
C PRO A 92 -35.05 25.19 22.42
N VAL A 93 -35.18 24.10 23.20
CA VAL A 93 -34.49 22.78 23.08
C VAL A 93 -35.04 21.90 21.94
N GLY A 94 -35.54 22.49 20.85
CA GLY A 94 -36.17 21.75 19.75
C GLY A 94 -35.24 21.43 18.58
N ALA A 95 -34.47 22.43 18.13
CA ALA A 95 -33.64 22.29 16.92
C ALA A 95 -32.28 21.65 17.21
N ASN A 96 -31.70 21.93 18.38
CA ASN A 96 -30.36 21.47 18.74
C ASN A 96 -30.28 19.96 18.95
N THR A 97 -31.36 19.33 19.44
CA THR A 97 -31.45 17.87 19.60
C THR A 97 -31.54 17.15 18.25
N SER A 98 -32.25 17.72 17.27
CA SER A 98 -32.31 17.17 15.90
C SER A 98 -30.93 17.19 15.23
N ILE A 99 -30.22 18.33 15.30
CA ILE A 99 -28.89 18.49 14.71
C ILE A 99 -27.89 17.50 15.34
N LEU A 100 -27.93 17.33 16.67
CA LEU A 100 -27.07 16.37 17.36
C LEU A 100 -27.35 14.93 16.94
N SER A 101 -28.62 14.57 16.69
CA SER A 101 -28.98 13.21 16.24
C SER A 101 -28.46 12.91 14.83
N GLU A 102 -28.52 13.89 13.91
CA GLU A 102 -27.98 13.77 12.55
C GLU A 102 -26.46 13.63 12.58
N ILE A 103 -25.77 14.43 13.40
CA ILE A 103 -24.31 14.34 13.58
C ILE A 103 -23.92 12.93 14.08
N VAL A 104 -24.63 12.40 15.08
CA VAL A 104 -24.36 11.05 15.61
C VAL A 104 -24.58 9.97 14.55
N GLN A 105 -25.62 10.12 13.72
CA GLN A 105 -25.89 9.17 12.63
C GLN A 105 -24.79 9.21 11.57
N VAL A 106 -24.37 10.40 11.12
CA VAL A 106 -23.28 10.55 10.16
C VAL A 106 -21.98 9.96 10.69
N ILE A 107 -21.68 10.12 11.98
CA ILE A 107 -20.50 9.50 12.61
C ILE A 107 -20.58 7.97 12.56
N LYS A 108 -21.75 7.38 12.83
CA LYS A 108 -21.95 5.92 12.76
C LYS A 108 -21.77 5.40 11.34
N GLU A 109 -22.34 6.08 10.35
CA GLU A 109 -22.22 5.72 8.94
C GLU A 109 -20.76 5.81 8.46
N ASN A 110 -20.08 6.91 8.77
CA ASN A 110 -18.65 7.07 8.46
C ASN A 110 -17.79 5.98 9.11
N SER A 111 -18.08 5.62 10.36
CA SER A 111 -17.38 4.53 11.05
C SER A 111 -17.56 3.18 10.35
N ALA A 112 -18.78 2.87 9.89
CA ALA A 112 -19.06 1.66 9.12
C ALA A 112 -18.31 1.63 7.78
N ILE A 113 -18.32 2.75 7.05
CA ILE A 113 -17.61 2.88 5.77
C ILE A 113 -16.10 2.70 5.96
N ILE A 114 -15.52 3.33 6.98
CA ILE A 114 -14.08 3.20 7.29
C ILE A 114 -13.72 1.73 7.55
N LYS A 115 -14.57 0.99 8.27
CA LYS A 115 -14.37 -0.43 8.53
C LYS A 115 -14.42 -1.24 7.24
N GLU A 116 -15.39 -0.99 6.38
CA GLU A 116 -15.52 -1.65 5.08
C GLU A 116 -14.32 -1.37 4.17
N CYS A 117 -13.88 -0.12 4.07
CA CYS A 117 -12.68 0.25 3.31
C CYS A 117 -11.43 -0.49 3.81
N SER A 118 -11.29 -0.64 5.13
CA SER A 118 -10.20 -1.41 5.74
C SER A 118 -10.25 -2.89 5.33
N GLU A 119 -11.43 -3.51 5.34
CA GLU A 119 -11.62 -4.90 4.92
C GLU A 119 -11.30 -5.09 3.43
N ILE A 120 -11.76 -4.18 2.57
CA ILE A 120 -11.47 -4.21 1.13
C ILE A 120 -9.97 -4.09 0.88
N MET A 121 -9.29 -3.15 1.54
CA MET A 121 -7.86 -2.95 1.40
C MET A 121 -7.07 -4.21 1.80
N ASN A 122 -7.45 -4.84 2.92
CA ASN A 122 -6.82 -6.09 3.37
C ASN A 122 -7.05 -7.25 2.39
N ARG A 123 -8.26 -7.37 1.81
CA ARG A 123 -8.54 -8.38 0.77
C ARG A 123 -7.70 -8.14 -0.49
N SER A 124 -7.62 -6.90 -0.95
CA SER A 124 -6.84 -6.51 -2.13
C SER A 124 -5.34 -6.77 -1.95
N LEU A 125 -4.79 -6.44 -0.78
CA LEU A 125 -3.40 -6.75 -0.45
C LEU A 125 -3.13 -8.27 -0.49
N GLY A 126 -4.05 -9.07 0.05
CA GLY A 126 -3.96 -10.53 0.00
C GLY A 126 -4.00 -11.09 -1.43
N VAL A 127 -4.76 -10.48 -2.34
CA VAL A 127 -4.75 -10.85 -3.76
C VAL A 127 -3.41 -10.51 -4.41
N LEU A 128 -2.89 -9.30 -4.17
CA LEU A 128 -1.63 -8.84 -4.75
C LEU A 128 -0.46 -9.76 -4.38
N ILE A 129 -0.35 -10.12 -3.10
CA ILE A 129 0.68 -11.05 -2.59
C ILE A 129 0.56 -12.43 -3.27
N ARG A 130 -0.66 -12.91 -3.56
CA ARG A 130 -0.86 -14.20 -4.25
C ARG A 130 -0.47 -14.14 -5.72
N ILE A 131 -0.68 -13.00 -6.39
CA ILE A 131 -0.27 -12.80 -7.78
C ILE A 131 1.26 -12.75 -7.86
N GLU A 132 1.90 -11.95 -7.01
CA GLU A 132 3.36 -11.86 -6.92
C GLU A 132 4.01 -13.23 -6.65
N LYS A 133 3.42 -14.05 -5.78
CA LYS A 133 3.89 -15.42 -5.53
C LYS A 133 3.69 -16.39 -6.71
N ARG A 134 2.75 -16.13 -7.62
CA ARG A 134 2.53 -16.97 -8.82
C ARG A 134 3.45 -16.54 -9.96
N GLU A 135 3.69 -15.24 -10.10
CA GLU A 135 4.62 -14.68 -11.09
C GLU A 135 6.07 -15.09 -10.81
N ASN A 136 6.46 -15.15 -9.53
CA ASN A 136 7.80 -15.60 -9.11
C ASN A 136 7.98 -17.12 -9.03
N ARG A 137 7.00 -17.93 -9.45
CA ARG A 137 7.24 -19.36 -9.69
C ARG A 137 7.70 -19.51 -11.13
N ASP A 138 8.98 -19.86 -11.32
CA ASP A 138 9.50 -20.31 -12.61
C ASP A 138 8.49 -21.22 -13.32
N PRO A 139 8.20 -21.02 -14.61
CA PRO A 139 7.51 -22.03 -15.38
C PRO A 139 8.44 -23.24 -15.42
N LYS A 140 8.18 -24.22 -14.56
CA LYS A 140 8.78 -25.55 -14.65
C LYS A 140 8.25 -26.17 -15.93
N LEU A 141 8.89 -25.82 -17.04
CA LEU A 141 8.73 -26.49 -18.33
C LEU A 141 8.82 -27.99 -18.05
N PRO A 142 7.80 -28.79 -18.43
CA PRO A 142 8.01 -30.22 -18.46
C PRO A 142 9.11 -30.46 -19.49
N SER A 143 10.32 -30.76 -18.99
CA SER A 143 11.45 -31.22 -19.78
C SER A 143 11.12 -32.62 -20.29
N LYS A 144 10.21 -32.71 -21.27
CA LYS A 144 10.10 -33.89 -22.12
C LYS A 144 11.09 -33.67 -23.24
N ALA A 145 12.21 -34.38 -23.10
CA ALA A 145 13.18 -34.60 -24.15
C ALA A 145 12.46 -34.83 -25.48
N VAL A 146 12.71 -33.93 -26.43
CA VAL A 146 12.44 -34.18 -27.84
C VAL A 146 13.46 -35.24 -28.25
N GLU A 147 13.03 -36.50 -28.16
CA GLU A 147 13.70 -37.62 -28.79
C GLU A 147 13.67 -37.33 -30.29
N MET A 148 14.85 -37.04 -30.86
CA MET A 148 15.04 -36.83 -32.28
C MET A 148 14.54 -38.06 -33.03
N GLN A 149 13.33 -37.99 -33.60
CA GLN A 149 12.90 -38.93 -34.63
C GLN A 149 13.82 -38.74 -35.84
N SER A 150 14.80 -39.63 -35.96
CA SER A 150 15.53 -39.84 -37.20
C SER A 150 14.53 -40.17 -38.30
N LEU A 151 14.51 -39.36 -39.35
CA LEU A 151 13.87 -39.68 -40.62
C LEU A 151 14.23 -41.13 -41.04
N PRO A 152 13.27 -41.98 -41.44
CA PRO A 152 13.61 -43.26 -42.04
C PRO A 152 14.32 -43.01 -43.39
N PRO A 153 15.40 -43.75 -43.71
CA PRO A 153 16.06 -43.62 -44.99
C PRO A 153 15.08 -44.00 -46.10
N SER A 154 14.98 -43.11 -47.09
CA SER A 154 14.23 -43.27 -48.32
C SER A 154 14.59 -44.59 -48.99
N ILE A 155 13.59 -45.43 -49.23
CA ILE A 155 13.73 -46.71 -49.93
C ILE A 155 14.02 -46.38 -51.39
N THR A 156 15.31 -46.28 -51.73
CA THR A 156 15.75 -46.33 -53.13
C THR A 156 15.44 -47.75 -53.63
N ASN A 157 14.39 -47.87 -54.43
CA ASN A 157 14.12 -49.05 -55.24
C ASN A 157 15.00 -49.01 -56.51
N PRO A 158 15.95 -49.93 -56.71
CA PRO A 158 16.35 -50.34 -58.04
C PRO A 158 15.56 -51.60 -58.41
N ILE A 159 14.39 -51.43 -59.02
CA ILE A 159 13.85 -52.48 -59.88
C ILE A 159 14.61 -52.35 -61.20
N PHE A 160 15.57 -53.24 -61.47
CA PHE A 160 15.76 -53.92 -62.77
C PHE A 160 17.05 -54.75 -62.78
N CYS A 161 16.92 -56.01 -62.37
CA CYS A 161 17.69 -57.17 -62.81
C CYS A 161 16.59 -58.25 -62.88
N THR A 162 16.25 -58.89 -63.98
CA THR A 162 17.06 -59.55 -65.00
C THR A 162 16.11 -60.00 -66.12
N LEU A 163 16.50 -59.90 -67.39
CA LEU A 163 16.10 -60.91 -68.37
C LEU A 163 17.33 -61.35 -69.16
N LYS A 164 17.42 -62.68 -69.25
CA LYS A 164 18.56 -63.50 -69.62
C LYS A 164 18.58 -63.72 -71.15
N ALA A 165 19.81 -63.80 -71.66
CA ALA A 165 20.30 -64.21 -72.99
C ALA A 165 19.53 -65.38 -73.66
N PRO A 166 19.63 -65.65 -74.98
CA PRO A 166 20.85 -65.67 -75.82
C PRO A 166 20.93 -64.64 -76.95
#